data_AF-K6U9G3-F1
#
_entry.id   AF-K6U9G3-F1
#
_cell.length_a   1.000
_cell.length_b   1.000
_cell.length_c   1.000
_cell.angle_alpha   90.00
_cell.angle_beta   90.00
_cell.angle_gamma   90.00
#
_symmetry.space_group_name_H-M   'P 1'
#
loop_
_entity.id
_entity.type
_entity.pdbx_description
1 polymer ?
#
loop_
_entity_poly.entity_id
_entity_poly.type
_entity_poly.pdbx_seq_one_letter_code
_entity_poly.pdbx_strand_id
1 'polypeptide(L)'
;SADIQVDKWVCNNSHSCAWVNPSSNYNYNDISYWLVKVTNKGPDNATGVQITDLLPSGLILTDYYIQMPGSDIWTQYDPSYNNSTGIWTIGNINVNQYAEFNFAALITKTGNLTNWANKTNQTEYD
;
A
#
# COMPACT_ATOMS: atom_id res chain seq x y z
N SER A 1 12.93 -18.20 8.55
CA SER A 1 12.93 -17.37 7.35
C SER A 1 12.08 -16.14 7.61
N ALA A 2 12.38 -15.03 6.93
CA ALA A 2 11.57 -13.82 6.98
C ALA A 2 10.11 -14.11 6.57
N ASP A 3 9.15 -13.38 7.12
CA ASP A 3 7.72 -13.56 6.82
C ASP A 3 7.07 -12.21 6.57
N ILE A 4 6.99 -11.84 5.29
CA ILE A 4 6.37 -10.59 4.86
C ILE A 4 4.86 -10.76 4.72
N GLN A 5 4.14 -10.10 5.62
CA GLN A 5 2.70 -9.92 5.55
C GLN A 5 2.35 -8.58 4.91
N VAL A 6 1.39 -8.61 3.98
CA VAL A 6 0.83 -7.41 3.33
C VAL A 6 -0.63 -7.30 3.72
N ASP A 7 -0.97 -6.21 4.39
CA ASP A 7 -2.34 -5.88 4.77
C ASP A 7 -2.76 -4.61 4.03
N LYS A 8 -4.03 -4.55 3.61
CA LYS A 8 -4.58 -3.41 2.88
C LYS A 8 -5.97 -3.05 3.36
N TRP A 9 -6.21 -1.76 3.54
CA TRP A 9 -7.44 -1.19 4.06
C TRP A 9 -8.00 -0.12 3.16
N VAL A 10 -9.32 0.05 3.26
CA VAL A 10 -10.01 1.25 2.83
C VAL A 10 -10.20 2.15 4.05
N CYS A 11 -9.97 3.43 3.85
CA CYS A 11 -9.96 4.43 4.91
C CYS A 11 -11.06 5.47 4.68
N ASN A 12 -11.57 6.03 5.78
CA ASN A 12 -12.57 7.10 5.71
C ASN A 12 -11.92 8.44 5.34
N ASN A 13 -10.65 8.60 5.68
CA ASN A 13 -9.80 9.74 5.38
C ASN A 13 -8.34 9.28 5.36
N SER A 14 -7.40 10.22 5.22
CA SER A 14 -5.96 9.95 5.20
C SER A 14 -5.37 9.42 6.52
N HIS A 15 -6.12 9.31 7.62
CA HIS A 15 -5.58 8.93 8.94
C HIS A 15 -6.38 7.85 9.68
N SER A 16 -7.59 7.52 9.22
CA SER A 16 -8.50 6.59 9.88
C SER A 16 -8.91 5.47 8.93
N CYS A 17 -8.28 4.31 9.12
CA CYS A 17 -8.49 3.11 8.33
C CYS A 17 -9.15 2.01 9.18
N ALA A 18 -9.93 1.15 8.54
CA ALA A 18 -10.47 -0.05 9.17
C ALA A 18 -10.34 -1.23 8.22
N TRP A 19 -10.38 -2.47 8.76
CA TRP A 19 -10.66 -3.70 8.00
C TRP A 19 -12.09 -3.66 7.48
N VAL A 20 -12.33 -2.78 6.51
CA VAL A 20 -13.60 -2.63 5.81
C VAL A 20 -13.38 -2.96 4.34
N ASN A 21 -14.33 -3.72 3.79
CA ASN A 21 -14.53 -3.74 2.34
C ASN A 21 -14.79 -2.30 1.88
N PRO A 22 -14.31 -1.89 0.67
CA PRO A 22 -14.57 -0.55 0.16
C PRO A 22 -16.05 -0.23 0.32
N SER A 23 -16.33 0.93 0.94
CA SER A 23 -17.71 1.35 1.16
C SER A 23 -18.45 1.24 -0.17
N SER A 24 -19.51 0.45 -0.23
CA SER A 24 -20.22 0.14 -1.47
C SER A 24 -21.01 1.33 -2.04
N ASN A 25 -20.73 2.55 -1.57
CA ASN A 25 -21.50 3.76 -1.83
C ASN A 25 -20.64 4.91 -2.40
N TYR A 26 -19.48 4.59 -2.98
CA TYR A 26 -18.71 5.60 -3.68
C TYR A 26 -19.43 6.05 -4.97
N ASN A 27 -19.51 7.36 -5.16
CA ASN A 27 -20.04 8.00 -6.35
C ASN A 27 -18.91 8.43 -7.29
N TYR A 28 -19.29 8.76 -8.52
CA TYR A 28 -18.39 9.43 -9.45
C TYR A 28 -17.88 10.74 -8.85
N ASN A 29 -16.58 11.03 -9.00
CA ASN A 29 -15.83 12.14 -8.40
C ASN A 29 -15.58 12.07 -6.88
N ASP A 30 -15.98 11.00 -6.20
CA ASP A 30 -15.56 10.81 -4.81
C ASP A 30 -14.05 10.49 -4.72
N ILE A 31 -13.47 10.80 -3.56
CA ILE A 31 -12.11 10.38 -3.21
C ILE A 31 -12.19 9.16 -2.31
N SER A 32 -11.50 8.10 -2.72
CA SER A 32 -11.24 6.93 -1.89
C SER A 32 -9.86 7.04 -1.24
N TYR A 33 -9.75 6.60 0.01
CA TYR A 33 -8.49 6.56 0.76
C TYR A 33 -8.12 5.12 1.05
N TRP A 34 -6.82 4.82 0.96
CA TRP A 34 -6.29 3.47 1.08
C TRP A 34 -5.00 3.47 1.89
N LEU A 35 -4.79 2.41 2.65
CA LEU A 35 -3.56 2.17 3.38
C LEU A 35 -3.07 0.75 3.10
N VAL A 36 -1.81 0.62 2.71
CA VAL A 36 -1.09 -0.66 2.61
C VAL A 36 -0.04 -0.67 3.71
N LYS A 37 -0.01 -1.72 4.53
CA LYS A 37 1.04 -1.97 5.52
C LYS A 37 1.75 -3.27 5.21
N VAL A 38 3.08 -3.21 5.22
CA VAL A 38 3.94 -4.35 4.94
C VAL A 38 4.77 -4.60 6.18
N THR A 39 4.58 -5.74 6.81
CA THR A 39 5.21 -6.07 8.09
C THR A 39 6.08 -7.32 7.94
N ASN A 40 7.29 -7.29 8.49
CA ASN A 40 8.07 -8.51 8.66
C ASN A 40 7.74 -9.15 10.02
N LYS A 41 6.99 -10.25 9.99
CA LYS A 41 6.59 -11.04 11.15
C LYS A 41 7.49 -12.25 11.39
N GLY A 42 8.48 -12.46 10.53
CA GLY A 42 9.43 -13.55 10.64
C GLY A 42 10.54 -13.25 11.65
N PRO A 43 11.27 -14.27 12.13
CA PRO A 43 12.41 -14.10 13.03
C PRO A 43 13.65 -13.52 12.35
N ASP A 44 13.69 -13.46 11.01
CA ASP A 44 14.83 -13.00 10.22
C ASP A 44 14.53 -11.68 9.49
N ASN A 45 15.56 -10.89 9.18
CA ASN A 45 15.41 -9.68 8.37
C ASN A 45 15.01 -10.02 6.93
N ALA A 46 14.10 -9.23 6.35
CA ALA A 46 13.73 -9.33 4.94
C ALA A 46 14.50 -8.31 4.10
N THR A 47 14.88 -8.67 2.87
CA THR A 47 15.66 -7.84 1.95
C THR A 47 15.12 -7.93 0.53
N GLY A 48 15.29 -6.84 -0.24
CA GLY A 48 14.78 -6.75 -1.61
C GLY A 48 13.25 -6.82 -1.72
N VAL A 49 12.54 -6.46 -0.64
CA VAL A 49 11.07 -6.51 -0.57
C VAL A 49 10.47 -5.54 -1.58
N GLN A 50 9.57 -6.06 -2.42
CA GLN A 50 8.76 -5.28 -3.36
C GLN A 50 7.30 -5.67 -3.27
N ILE A 51 6.44 -4.65 -3.33
CA ILE A 51 4.99 -4.79 -3.40
C ILE A 51 4.50 -4.27 -4.74
N THR A 52 3.47 -4.89 -5.30
CA THR A 52 2.75 -4.35 -6.45
C THR A 52 1.32 -4.04 -6.07
N ASP A 53 0.93 -2.79 -6.30
CA ASP A 53 -0.40 -2.20 -6.10
C ASP A 53 -0.70 -1.29 -7.29
N LEU A 54 -1.20 -1.87 -8.39
CA LEU A 54 -1.57 -1.12 -9.57
C LEU A 54 -3.05 -0.78 -9.52
N LEU A 55 -3.37 0.51 -9.56
CA LEU A 55 -4.76 0.97 -9.56
C LEU A 55 -5.49 0.45 -10.81
N PRO A 56 -6.67 -0.19 -10.65
CA PRO A 56 -7.50 -0.59 -11.76
C PRO A 56 -8.09 0.62 -12.49
N SER A 57 -8.57 0.40 -13.71
CA SER A 57 -9.38 1.41 -14.42
C SER A 57 -10.57 1.84 -13.55
N GLY A 58 -10.80 3.14 -13.45
CA GLY A 58 -11.84 3.71 -12.58
C GLY A 58 -11.30 4.36 -11.31
N LEU A 59 -10.00 4.18 -11.00
CA LEU A 59 -9.28 4.90 -9.96
C LEU A 59 -8.12 5.69 -10.56
N ILE A 60 -8.00 6.96 -10.19
CA ILE A 60 -6.86 7.82 -10.56
C ILE A 60 -6.16 8.24 -9.28
N LEU A 61 -4.88 7.91 -9.14
CA LEU A 61 -4.06 8.35 -8.01
C LEU A 61 -3.99 9.88 -7.98
N THR A 62 -4.39 10.49 -6.86
CA THR A 62 -4.39 11.95 -6.71
C THR A 62 -3.35 12.44 -5.72
N ASP A 63 -3.07 11.67 -4.68
CA ASP A 63 -2.09 12.01 -3.64
C ASP A 63 -1.58 10.72 -3.00
N TYR A 64 -0.34 10.74 -2.50
CA TYR A 64 0.20 9.63 -1.72
C TYR A 64 1.40 10.00 -0.84
N TYR A 65 1.53 9.25 0.25
CA TYR A 65 2.59 9.37 1.24
C TYR A 65 3.13 7.98 1.61
N ILE A 66 4.44 7.88 1.81
CA ILE A 66 5.10 6.63 2.21
C ILE A 66 5.90 6.85 3.48
N GLN A 67 5.78 5.89 4.41
CA GLN A 67 6.65 5.73 5.55
C GLN A 67 7.50 4.47 5.33
N MET A 68 8.82 4.65 5.22
CA MET A 68 9.77 3.55 5.05
C MET A 68 10.08 2.85 6.39
N PRO A 69 10.56 1.60 6.38
CA PRO A 69 10.90 0.85 7.59
C PRO A 69 11.84 1.62 8.53
N GLY A 70 11.45 1.71 9.80
CA GLY A 70 12.24 2.38 10.84
C GLY A 70 12.27 3.91 10.75
N SER A 71 11.47 4.52 9.88
CA SER A 71 11.28 5.97 9.79
C SER A 71 9.95 6.37 10.44
N ASP A 72 9.92 7.49 11.15
CA ASP A 72 8.67 8.15 11.60
C ASP A 72 8.20 9.26 10.64
N ILE A 73 8.91 9.44 9.52
CA ILE A 73 8.64 10.47 8.52
C ILE A 73 7.79 9.90 7.40
N TRP A 74 6.73 10.64 7.05
CA TRP A 74 5.92 10.42 5.86
C TRP A 74 6.39 11.32 4.73
N THR A 75 6.83 10.72 3.62
CA THR A 75 7.28 11.44 2.44
C THR A 75 6.16 11.49 1.41
N GLN A 76 5.73 12.69 1.03
CA GLN A 76 4.77 12.87 -0.06
C GLN A 76 5.45 12.59 -1.40
N TYR A 77 4.76 11.90 -2.31
CA TYR A 77 5.27 11.55 -3.63
C TYR A 77 6.62 10.83 -3.60
N ASP A 78 6.81 9.96 -2.61
CA ASP A 78 8.06 9.24 -2.43
C ASP A 78 8.45 8.45 -3.70
N PRO A 79 9.71 8.55 -4.16
CA PRO A 79 10.15 7.95 -5.42
C PRO A 79 10.29 6.42 -5.36
N SER A 80 10.16 5.79 -4.19
CA SER A 80 10.13 4.34 -4.05
C SER A 80 8.90 3.69 -4.70
N TYR A 81 7.84 4.46 -4.96
CA TYR A 81 6.65 4.00 -5.67
C TYR A 81 6.57 4.54 -7.10
N ASN A 82 6.40 3.63 -8.07
CA ASN A 82 6.18 3.96 -9.47
C ASN A 82 4.69 3.82 -9.82
N ASN A 83 4.01 4.96 -9.95
CA ASN A 83 2.56 4.99 -10.22
C ASN A 83 2.12 4.38 -11.56
N SER A 84 3.04 4.25 -12.53
CA SER A 84 2.75 3.74 -13.87
C SER A 84 2.77 2.21 -13.89
N THR A 85 3.52 1.60 -12.98
CA THR A 85 3.67 0.14 -12.86
C THR A 85 3.01 -0.42 -11.60
N GLY A 86 2.70 0.44 -10.62
CA GLY A 86 2.21 0.04 -9.30
C GLY A 86 3.29 -0.57 -8.41
N ILE A 87 4.57 -0.52 -8.80
CA ILE A 87 5.66 -1.14 -8.03
C ILE A 87 6.09 -0.20 -6.91
N TRP A 88 6.07 -0.70 -5.68
CA TRP A 88 6.66 -0.08 -4.50
C TRP A 88 7.89 -0.87 -4.06
N THR A 89 9.06 -0.23 -4.13
CA THR A 89 10.35 -0.81 -3.74
C THR A 89 10.68 -0.43 -2.29
N ILE A 90 10.50 -1.36 -1.36
CA ILE A 90 10.74 -1.12 0.07
C ILE A 90 12.20 -1.39 0.45
N GLY A 91 12.81 -2.41 -0.16
CA GLY A 91 14.17 -2.84 0.18
C GLY A 91 14.17 -3.70 1.43
N ASN A 92 14.74 -3.20 2.52
CA ASN A 92 14.96 -4.01 3.74
C ASN A 92 13.90 -3.73 4.80
N ILE A 93 13.36 -4.79 5.41
CA ILE A 93 12.45 -4.69 6.56
C ILE A 93 13.00 -5.57 7.68
N ASN A 94 13.52 -4.95 8.74
CA ASN A 94 14.03 -5.71 9.89
C ASN A 94 12.88 -6.41 10.64
N VAL A 95 13.24 -7.37 11.50
CA VAL A 95 12.29 -8.09 12.36
C VAL A 95 11.38 -7.12 13.12
N ASN A 96 10.06 -7.37 13.06
CA ASN A 96 9.00 -6.55 13.67
C ASN A 96 8.88 -5.11 13.16
N GLN A 97 9.62 -4.72 12.12
CA GLN A 97 9.41 -3.44 11.45
C GLN A 97 8.34 -3.55 10.36
N TYR A 98 7.86 -2.39 9.94
CA TYR A 98 6.89 -2.26 8.88
C TYR A 98 7.14 -1.02 8.03
N ALA A 99 6.61 -1.03 6.82
CA ALA A 99 6.45 0.14 5.96
C ALA A 99 4.96 0.39 5.72
N GLU A 100 4.59 1.64 5.50
CA GLU A 100 3.22 2.03 5.17
C GLU A 100 3.15 2.91 3.92
N PHE A 101 2.15 2.65 3.09
CA PHE A 101 1.84 3.40 1.88
C PHE A 101 0.38 3.83 1.94
N ASN A 102 0.17 5.15 2.03
CA ASN A 102 -1.13 5.78 2.15
C ASN A 102 -1.42 6.59 0.90
N PHE A 103 -2.57 6.38 0.27
CA PHE A 103 -2.90 7.08 -0.96
C PHE A 103 -4.38 7.40 -1.11
N ALA A 104 -4.64 8.45 -1.88
CA ALA A 104 -5.95 8.89 -2.29
C ALA A 104 -6.14 8.62 -3.79
N ALA A 105 -7.32 8.14 -4.17
CA ALA A 105 -7.68 7.94 -5.56
C ALA A 105 -9.06 8.52 -5.89
N LEU A 106 -9.12 9.31 -6.97
CA LEU A 106 -10.34 9.82 -7.58
C LEU A 106 -11.09 8.71 -8.30
N ILE A 107 -12.38 8.62 -8.04
CA ILE A 107 -13.26 7.63 -8.64
C ILE A 107 -13.84 8.18 -9.94
N THR A 108 -13.47 7.55 -11.05
CA THR A 108 -13.90 7.92 -12.40
C THR A 108 -14.88 6.92 -13.02
N LYS A 109 -15.18 5.83 -12.32
CA LYS A 109 -16.18 4.85 -12.73
C LYS A 109 -16.92 4.32 -11.50
N THR A 110 -18.24 4.29 -11.55
CA THR A 110 -19.07 3.72 -10.47
C THR A 110 -19.21 2.19 -10.64
N GLY A 111 -19.40 1.50 -9.52
CA GLY A 111 -19.48 0.03 -9.45
C GLY A 111 -18.48 -0.56 -8.47
N ASN A 112 -18.35 -1.89 -8.44
CA ASN A 112 -17.39 -2.56 -7.57
C ASN A 112 -15.96 -2.36 -8.10
N LEU A 113 -15.20 -1.50 -7.44
CA LEU A 113 -13.77 -1.30 -7.68
C LEU A 113 -12.98 -2.07 -6.61
N THR A 114 -12.14 -3.00 -7.04
CA THR A 114 -11.24 -3.76 -6.16
C THR A 114 -9.80 -3.37 -6.46
N ASN A 115 -9.06 -2.98 -5.43
CA ASN A 115 -7.64 -2.69 -5.54
C ASN A 115 -6.85 -3.59 -4.57
N TRP A 116 -5.83 -4.29 -5.06
CA TRP A 116 -5.06 -5.26 -4.28
C TRP A 116 -3.59 -4.90 -4.24
N ALA A 117 -2.95 -5.14 -3.10
CA ALA A 117 -1.51 -5.03 -2.93
C ALA A 117 -0.95 -6.42 -2.64
N ASN A 118 0.08 -6.84 -3.36
CA ASN A 118 0.68 -8.16 -3.20
C ASN A 118 2.20 -8.06 -3.09
N LYS A 119 2.80 -8.91 -2.24
CA LYS A 119 4.25 -9.14 -2.25
C LYS A 119 4.64 -9.76 -3.57
N THR A 120 5.49 -9.09 -4.33
CA THR A 120 5.94 -9.56 -5.65
C THR A 120 7.42 -9.94 -5.66
N ASN A 121 8.18 -9.53 -4.65
CA ASN A 121 9.56 -9.99 -4.48
C ASN A 121 10.01 -9.97 -3.01
N GLN A 122 10.89 -10.91 -2.66
CA GLN A 122 11.75 -10.92 -1.48
C GLN A 122 12.99 -11.77 -1.82
N THR A 123 14.13 -11.50 -1.18
CA THR A 123 15.40 -12.20 -1.53
C THR A 123 15.61 -13.45 -0.67
N GLU A 124 14.92 -13.55 0.47
CA GLU A 124 14.98 -14.70 1.37
C GLU A 124 14.20 -15.89 0.79
N TYR A 125 14.80 -17.07 0.91
CA TYR A 125 14.10 -18.33 0.66
C TYR A 125 13.29 -18.71 1.90
N ASP A 126 12.05 -19.16 1.67
CA ASP A 126 11.16 -19.67 2.73
C ASP A 126 11.68 -21.00 3.31
#